data_AF-A0A920KAD0-F1
#
_entry.id   AF-A0A920KAD0-F1
#
_cell.length_a   1.000
_cell.length_b   1.000
_cell.length_c   1.000
_cell.angle_alpha   90.00
_cell.angle_beta   90.00
_cell.angle_gamma   90.00
#
_symmetry.space_group_name_H-M   'P 1'
#
loop_
_entity.id
_entity.type
_entity.pdbx_description
1 polymer ?
#
loop_
_entity_poly.entity_id
_entity_poly.type
_entity_poly.pdbx_seq_one_letter_code
_entity_poly.pdbx_strand_id
1 'polypeptide(L)' 'MLPGAVMGFIIAGGVSSIPAAMAVYALVKKPIFLVYIMWGLSGSLASAYLFHLYSSFFA' A
#
# COMPACT_ATOMS: atom_id res chain seq x y z
N MET A 1 1.56 -20.34 5.25
CA MET A 1 1.36 -19.14 4.39
C MET A 1 0.95 -18.00 5.30
N LEU A 2 1.73 -16.90 5.39
CA LEU A 2 1.41 -15.77 6.30
C LEU A 2 0.24 -14.95 5.72
N PRO A 3 -0.98 -15.00 6.30
CA PRO A 3 -2.16 -14.36 5.71
C PRO A 3 -2.03 -12.83 5.65
N GLY A 4 -1.38 -12.22 6.65
CA GLY A 4 -1.13 -10.78 6.67
C GLY A 4 -0.19 -10.28 5.57
N ALA A 5 0.78 -11.11 5.14
CA ALA A 5 1.66 -10.77 4.03
C ALA A 5 0.92 -10.78 2.68
N VAL A 6 0.00 -11.74 2.49
CA VAL A 6 -0.86 -11.82 1.29
C VAL A 6 -1.79 -10.61 1.22
N MET A 7 -2.40 -10.23 2.35
CA MET A 7 -3.31 -9.09 2.41
C MET A 7 -2.59 -7.76 2.14
N GLY A 8 -1.39 -7.56 2.70
CA GLY A 8 -0.56 -6.39 2.43
C GLY A 8 -0.18 -6.26 0.95
N PHE A 9 0.16 -7.37 0.28
CA PHE A 9 0.51 -7.37 -1.14
C PHE A 9 -0.67 -6.98 -2.04
N ILE A 10 -1.86 -7.51 -1.76
CA ILE A 10 -3.08 -7.19 -2.52
C ILE A 10 -3.43 -5.69 -2.38
N ILE A 11 -3.30 -5.12 -1.17
CA ILE A 11 -3.60 -3.72 -0.92
C ILE A 11 -2.53 -2.79 -1.53
N ALA A 12 -1.26 -3.19 -1.49
CA ALA A 12 -0.15 -2.42 -2.07
C ALA A 12 -0.20 -2.38 -3.62
N GLY A 13 -0.66 -3.46 -4.27
CA GLY A 13 -0.69 -3.58 -5.73
C GLY A 13 -1.48 -2.48 -6.46
N GLY A 14 -2.52 -1.93 -5.83
CA GLY A 14 -3.29 -0.81 -6.38
C GLY A 14 -2.52 0.51 -6.42
N VAL A 15 -1.60 0.72 -5.47
CA VAL A 15 -0.77 1.93 -5.36
C VAL A 15 0.45 1.86 -6.29
N SER A 16 0.97 0.64 -6.53
CA SER A 16 2.16 0.40 -7.36
C SER A 16 1.87 0.11 -8.83
N SER A 17 0.64 0.33 -9.30
CA SER A 17 0.29 0.12 -10.70
C SER A 17 1.10 1.08 -11.60
N ILE A 18 1.94 0.52 -12.47
CA ILE A 18 2.81 1.24 -13.41
C ILE A 18 2.06 2.36 -14.17
N PRO A 19 0.81 2.16 -14.64
CA PRO A 19 0.04 3.23 -15.31
C PRO A 19 -0.37 4.38 -14.37
N ALA A 20 -0.74 4.09 -13.12
CA ALA A 20 -1.12 5.10 -12.12
C ALA A 20 0.09 5.94 -11.70
N ALA A 21 1.25 5.31 -11.53
CA ALA A 21 2.50 6.00 -11.23
C ALA A 21 2.96 6.92 -12.38
N MET A 22 2.84 6.44 -13.63
CA MET A 22 3.16 7.23 -14.83
C MET A 22 2.22 8.43 -15.00
N ALA A 23 0.91 8.26 -14.76
CA ALA A 23 -0.07 9.34 -14.86
C ALA A 23 0.22 10.47 -13.85
N VAL A 24 0.51 10.14 -12.59
CA VAL A 24 0.82 11.15 -11.56
C VAL A 24 2.20 11.79 -11.79
N TYR A 25 3.21 11.03 -12.22
CA TYR A 25 4.52 11.59 -12.54
C TYR A 25 4.49 12.55 -13.74
N ALA A 26 3.65 12.27 -14.75
CA ALA A 26 3.45 13.15 -15.90
C ALA A 26 2.63 14.41 -15.58
N LEU A 27 1.74 14.36 -14.58
CA LEU A 27 0.82 15.45 -14.23
C LEU A 27 1.29 16.35 -13.06
N VAL A 28 2.23 15.92 -12.21
CA VAL A 28 2.48 16.60 -10.92
C VAL A 28 3.98 16.81 -10.61
N LYS A 29 4.30 17.88 -9.86
CA LYS A 29 5.65 18.13 -9.31
C LYS A 29 6.12 16.93 -8.47
N LYS A 30 7.36 16.46 -8.71
CA LYS A 30 8.09 15.39 -7.99
C LYS A 30 7.77 15.23 -6.48
N PRO A 31 7.69 16.29 -5.66
CA PRO A 31 7.33 16.15 -4.23
C PRO A 31 5.93 15.57 -3.97
N ILE A 32 4.92 15.89 -4.77
CA ILE A 32 3.54 15.40 -4.55
C ILE A 32 3.44 13.91 -4.90
N PHE A 33 4.20 13.45 -5.91
CA PHE A 33 4.29 12.03 -6.23
C PHE A 33 4.90 11.22 -5.09
N LEU A 34 5.91 11.77 -4.41
CA LEU A 34 6.54 11.15 -3.25
C LEU A 34 5.56 11.02 -2.09
N VAL A 35 4.74 12.06 -1.83
CA VAL A 35 3.69 12.01 -0.81
C VAL A 35 2.62 10.96 -1.16
N TYR A 36 2.22 10.85 -2.43
CA TYR A 36 1.27 9.83 -2.89
C TYR A 36 1.78 8.40 -2.61
N ILE A 37 3.02 8.11 -3.00
CA ILE A 37 3.65 6.81 -2.75
C ILE A 37 3.76 6.52 -1.26
N MET A 38 4.25 7.48 -0.47
CA MET A 38 4.39 7.33 0.98
C MET A 38 3.04 7.08 1.66
N TRP A 39 1.98 7.76 1.22
CA TRP A 39 0.64 7.58 1.77
C TRP A 39 0.07 6.20 1.44
N GLY A 40 0.21 5.74 0.20
CA GLY A 40 -0.29 4.42 -0.20
C GLY A 40 0.49 3.25 0.40
N LEU A 41 1.83 3.37 0.51
CA LEU A 41 2.67 2.40 1.24
C LEU A 41 2.32 2.34 2.72
N SER A 42 2.17 3.50 3.36
CA SER A 42 1.82 3.57 4.79
C SER A 42 0.46 2.93 5.06
N GLY A 43 -0.53 3.17 4.17
CA GLY A 43 -1.85 2.54 4.27
C GLY A 43 -1.83 1.02 4.11
N SER A 44 -1.07 0.50 3.13
CA SER A 44 -0.98 -0.95 2.91
C SER A 44 -0.26 -1.67 4.06
N LEU A 45 0.84 -1.09 4.56
CA LEU A 45 1.58 -1.60 5.72
C LEU A 45 0.69 -1.57 6.97
N ALA A 46 0.03 -0.44 7.26
CA ALA A 46 -0.87 -0.32 8.40
C ALA A 46 -2.00 -1.36 8.36
N SER A 47 -2.61 -1.57 7.20
CA SER A 47 -3.67 -2.57 7.03
C SER A 47 -3.16 -4.00 7.20
N ALA A 48 -1.95 -4.31 6.70
CA ALA A 48 -1.32 -5.62 6.89
C ALA A 48 -1.02 -5.91 8.38
N TYR A 49 -0.50 -4.93 9.12
CA TYR A 49 -0.24 -5.05 10.57
C TYR A 49 -1.53 -5.15 11.37
N LEU A 50 -2.56 -4.35 11.04
CA LEU A 50 -3.88 -4.45 11.67
C LEU A 50 -4.51 -5.83 11.45
N PHE A 51 -4.42 -6.35 10.23
CA PHE A 51 -4.96 -7.67 9.91
C PHE A 51 -4.18 -8.78 10.62
N HIS A 52 -2.86 -8.64 10.76
CA HIS A 52 -2.04 -9.57 11.55
C HIS A 52 -2.45 -9.55 13.03
N LEU A 53 -2.62 -8.37 13.63
CA LEU A 53 -3.10 -8.21 15.01
C LEU A 53 -4.51 -8.79 15.21
N TYR A 54 -5.44 -8.47 14.31
CA TYR A 54 -6.80 -8.99 14.34
C TYR A 54 -6.80 -10.52 14.21
N SER A 55 -6.07 -11.07 13.25
CA SER A 55 -5.93 -12.51 13.05
C SER A 55 -5.24 -13.21 14.23
N SER A 56 -4.34 -12.52 14.96
CA SER A 56 -3.70 -13.07 16.16
C SER A 56 -4.58 -13.02 17.41
N PHE A 57 -5.56 -12.11 17.45
CA PHE A 57 -6.52 -11.99 18.54
C PHE A 57 -7.71 -12.96 18.38
N PHE A 58 -8.06 -13.30 17.14
CA PHE A 58 -9.20 -14.16 16.81
C PHE A 58 -8.82 -15.62 16.45
N ALA A 59 -7.55 -15.99 16.61
CA ALA A 59 -7.03 -17.35 16.46
C ALA A 59 -6.67 -17.96 17.82
#